data_AF-A0A2R6ELG3-F1
#
_entry.id   AF-A0A2R6ELG3-F1
#
_cell.length_a   1.000
_cell.length_b   1.000
_cell.length_c   1.000
_cell.angle_alpha   90.00
_cell.angle_beta   90.00
_cell.angle_gamma   90.00
#
_symmetry.space_group_name_H-M   'P 1'
#
loop_
_entity.id
_entity.type
_entity.pdbx_description
1 polymer ?
#
loop_
_entity_poly.entity_id
_entity_poly.type
_entity_poly.pdbx_seq_one_letter_code
_entity_poly.pdbx_strand_id
1 'polypeptide(L)'
;MTGWLEIAVVAFVAQLAVLPGEKVQFIIAGLSTRFEPPVVVGAAGAAFAGWTALEILFGQALQAALPPIALEAFTAALFLLFAVLLWRSAPDQTNHLKSDGGLAQVHPDVGLPSAVGDRLPDRAESFLAIFAMMAVGEFGDKTQLITIGLAAKFGASSAIWVGEMAAIIPVSLANAYFFHRFADRFDPRKAHYAAAVLFAFFGADTVLAIVTDVSVWERIVGAISAAILAFL
;
A
#
# COMPACT_ATOMS: atom_id res chain seq x y z
N MET A 1 -19.62 -11.60 11.06
CA MET A 1 -18.94 -10.32 11.32
C MET A 1 -17.44 -10.60 11.27
N THR A 2 -16.73 -10.07 10.27
CA THR A 2 -15.26 -10.23 10.20
C THR A 2 -14.62 -9.54 11.39
N GLY A 3 -13.66 -10.20 12.03
CA GLY A 3 -13.01 -9.68 13.24
C GLY A 3 -12.10 -8.48 12.92
N TRP A 4 -11.91 -7.58 13.89
CA TRP A 4 -10.99 -6.44 13.73
C TRP A 4 -9.57 -6.89 13.32
N LEU A 5 -9.06 -7.96 13.95
CA LEU A 5 -7.74 -8.53 13.64
C LEU A 5 -7.67 -9.11 12.23
N GLU A 6 -8.74 -9.74 11.77
CA GLU A 6 -8.83 -10.31 10.42
C GLU A 6 -8.72 -9.20 9.36
N ILE A 7 -9.46 -8.10 9.54
CA ILE A 7 -9.39 -6.94 8.65
C ILE A 7 -7.98 -6.33 8.66
N ALA A 8 -7.35 -6.22 9.82
CA ALA A 8 -5.99 -5.68 9.93
C ALA A 8 -4.96 -6.57 9.21
N VAL A 9 -5.09 -7.90 9.32
CA VAL A 9 -4.21 -8.85 8.61
C VAL A 9 -4.44 -8.79 7.11
N VAL A 10 -5.69 -8.71 6.65
CA VAL A 10 -6.00 -8.56 5.21
C VAL A 10 -5.39 -7.27 4.66
N ALA A 11 -5.58 -6.15 5.37
CA ALA A 11 -5.01 -4.85 4.99
C ALA A 11 -3.48 -4.89 4.96
N PHE A 12 -2.84 -5.47 5.99
CA PHE A 12 -1.39 -5.65 6.06
C PHE A 12 -0.84 -6.46 4.87
N VAL A 13 -1.46 -7.60 4.56
CA VAL A 13 -1.03 -8.46 3.46
C VAL A 13 -1.26 -7.80 2.10
N ALA A 14 -2.41 -7.15 1.90
CA ALA A 14 -2.72 -6.43 0.68
C ALA A 14 -1.71 -5.30 0.43
N GLN A 15 -1.37 -4.55 1.49
CA GLN A 15 -0.37 -3.49 1.43
C GLN A 15 1.03 -4.03 1.14
N LEU A 16 1.46 -5.09 1.84
CA LEU A 16 2.73 -5.76 1.56
C LEU A 16 2.84 -6.31 0.14
N ALA A 17 1.72 -6.70 -0.48
CA ALA A 17 1.73 -7.21 -1.85
C ALA A 17 1.98 -6.11 -2.88
N VAL A 18 1.67 -4.85 -2.56
CA VAL A 18 1.75 -3.72 -3.50
C VAL A 18 2.93 -2.78 -3.24
N LEU A 19 3.46 -2.77 -2.02
CA LEU A 19 4.67 -2.02 -1.66
C LEU A 19 5.95 -2.37 -2.48
N PRO A 20 6.19 -3.62 -2.95
CA PRO A 20 7.43 -3.93 -3.64
C PRO A 20 7.54 -3.25 -5.02
N GLY A 21 8.58 -2.44 -5.21
CA GLY A 21 8.82 -1.71 -6.47
C GLY A 21 7.96 -0.47 -6.65
N GLU A 22 7.31 -0.01 -5.58
CA GLU A 22 6.48 1.18 -5.54
C GLU A 22 7.35 2.45 -5.62
N LYS A 23 6.84 3.50 -6.28
CA LYS A 23 7.59 4.74 -6.59
C LYS A 23 8.19 5.35 -5.33
N VAL A 24 7.46 5.25 -4.24
CA VAL A 24 7.79 5.86 -2.96
C VAL A 24 8.94 5.18 -2.26
N GLN A 25 9.08 3.86 -2.42
CA GLN A 25 10.25 3.17 -1.89
C GLN A 25 11.53 3.71 -2.54
N PHE A 26 11.52 4.03 -3.84
CA PHE A 26 12.68 4.68 -4.47
C PHE A 26 12.94 6.09 -3.93
N ILE A 27 11.89 6.87 -3.67
CA ILE A 27 12.00 8.21 -3.08
C ILE A 27 12.57 8.15 -1.66
N ILE A 28 12.07 7.26 -0.81
CA ILE A 28 12.54 7.06 0.57
C ILE A 28 14.02 6.66 0.57
N ALA A 29 14.42 5.73 -0.29
CA ALA A 29 15.81 5.31 -0.39
C ALA A 29 16.72 6.46 -0.84
N GLY A 30 16.32 7.21 -1.88
CA GLY A 30 17.07 8.35 -2.39
C GLY A 30 17.22 9.48 -1.37
N LEU A 31 16.13 9.87 -0.71
CA LEU A 31 16.15 10.91 0.32
C LEU A 31 16.97 10.50 1.54
N SER A 32 16.98 9.22 1.90
CA SER A 32 17.76 8.69 3.04
C SER A 32 19.28 8.72 2.82
N THR A 33 19.75 9.03 1.60
CA THR A 33 21.18 9.32 1.33
C THR A 33 21.59 10.75 1.69
N ARG A 34 20.62 11.65 1.83
CA ARG A 34 20.84 13.10 2.07
C ARG A 34 20.27 13.58 3.40
N PHE A 35 19.22 12.94 3.88
CA PHE A 35 18.51 13.26 5.11
C PHE A 35 18.58 12.09 6.09
N GLU A 36 18.40 12.37 7.39
CA GLU A 36 18.38 11.34 8.42
C GLU A 36 17.20 10.35 8.19
N PRO A 37 17.44 9.02 8.12
CA PRO A 37 16.39 8.02 7.85
C PRO A 37 15.12 8.13 8.72
N PRO A 38 15.19 8.41 10.04
CA PRO A 38 13.97 8.62 10.85
C PRO A 38 13.12 9.80 10.39
N VAL A 39 13.74 10.88 9.89
CA VAL A 39 13.03 12.06 9.40
C VAL A 39 12.32 11.73 8.10
N VAL A 40 13.01 11.06 7.18
CA VAL A 40 12.44 10.62 5.89
C VAL A 40 11.26 9.67 6.11
N VAL A 41 11.46 8.63 6.91
CA VAL A 41 10.41 7.62 7.19
C VAL A 41 9.27 8.21 8.01
N GLY A 42 9.56 9.09 8.97
CA GLY A 42 8.54 9.79 9.73
C GLY A 42 7.67 10.66 8.84
N ALA A 43 8.28 11.43 7.92
CA ALA A 43 7.56 12.29 6.99
C ALA A 43 6.73 11.50 5.98
N ALA A 44 7.33 10.49 5.35
CA ALA A 44 6.63 9.60 4.42
C ALA A 44 5.50 8.83 5.13
N GLY A 45 5.78 8.25 6.30
CA GLY A 45 4.79 7.54 7.11
C GLY A 45 3.62 8.43 7.55
N ALA A 46 3.88 9.70 7.89
CA ALA A 46 2.82 10.66 8.21
C ALA A 46 1.96 11.00 6.98
N ALA A 47 2.57 11.14 5.79
CA ALA A 47 1.84 11.37 4.56
C ALA A 47 0.91 10.18 4.22
N PHE A 48 1.43 8.95 4.28
CA PHE A 48 0.63 7.74 4.10
C PHE A 48 -0.49 7.62 5.14
N ALA A 49 -0.17 7.83 6.42
CA ALA A 49 -1.17 7.78 7.49
C ALA A 49 -2.33 8.75 7.24
N GLY A 50 -2.03 9.94 6.72
CA GLY A 50 -3.03 10.94 6.33
C GLY A 50 -3.88 10.46 5.14
N TRP A 51 -3.24 9.95 4.09
CA TRP A 51 -3.93 9.43 2.91
C TRP A 51 -4.80 8.22 3.21
N THR A 52 -4.27 7.22 3.92
CA THR A 52 -5.04 6.05 4.37
C THR A 52 -6.28 6.48 5.15
N ALA A 53 -6.17 7.47 6.05
CA ALA A 53 -7.34 7.98 6.77
C ALA A 53 -8.38 8.62 5.83
N LEU A 54 -7.95 9.43 4.86
CA LEU A 54 -8.84 10.03 3.86
C LEU A 54 -9.50 8.99 2.96
N GLU A 55 -8.75 7.98 2.54
CA GLU A 55 -9.22 6.87 1.71
C GLU A 55 -10.23 6.00 2.43
N ILE A 56 -10.02 5.73 3.72
CA ILE A 56 -10.98 5.01 4.55
C ILE A 56 -12.29 5.78 4.67
N LEU A 57 -12.22 7.10 4.91
CA LEU A 57 -13.40 7.97 4.98
C LEU A 57 -14.12 8.04 3.62
N PHE A 58 -13.36 8.12 2.54
CA PHE A 58 -13.91 8.13 1.19
C PHE A 58 -14.56 6.80 0.82
N GLY A 59 -13.94 5.67 1.14
CA GLY A 59 -14.49 4.34 0.95
C GLY A 59 -15.78 4.12 1.77
N GLN A 60 -15.86 4.68 2.98
CA GLN A 60 -17.11 4.69 3.75
C GLN A 60 -18.19 5.55 3.10
N ALA A 61 -17.83 6.73 2.58
CA ALA A 61 -18.79 7.56 1.85
C ALA A 61 -19.31 6.82 0.61
N LEU A 62 -18.45 6.09 -0.10
CA LEU A 62 -18.82 5.24 -1.22
C LEU A 62 -19.75 4.10 -0.77
N GLN A 63 -19.44 3.46 0.35
CA GLN A 63 -20.27 2.41 0.95
C GLN A 63 -21.69 2.89 1.29
N ALA A 64 -21.81 4.14 1.76
CA ALA A 64 -23.10 4.74 2.07
C ALA A 64 -23.87 5.22 0.82
N ALA A 65 -23.15 5.61 -0.24
CA ALA A 65 -23.74 6.18 -1.45
C ALA A 65 -24.13 5.13 -2.50
N LEU A 66 -23.50 3.96 -2.48
CA LEU A 66 -23.70 2.90 -3.47
C LEU A 66 -24.45 1.69 -2.89
N PRO A 67 -25.29 1.01 -3.69
CA PRO A 67 -25.90 -0.24 -3.27
C PRO A 67 -24.83 -1.33 -3.08
N PRO A 68 -25.04 -2.31 -2.17
CA PRO A 68 -24.06 -3.36 -1.84
C PRO A 68 -23.49 -4.08 -3.07
N ILE A 69 -24.37 -4.45 -4.01
CA ILE A 69 -23.99 -5.13 -5.25
C ILE A 69 -23.01 -4.29 -6.09
N ALA A 70 -23.14 -2.95 -6.08
CA ALA A 70 -22.25 -2.06 -6.83
C ALA A 70 -20.87 -1.94 -6.16
N LEU A 71 -20.82 -1.99 -4.83
CA LEU A 71 -19.56 -1.98 -4.07
C LEU A 71 -18.80 -3.29 -4.24
N GLU A 72 -19.51 -4.42 -4.19
CA GLU A 72 -18.92 -5.74 -4.44
C GLU A 72 -18.41 -5.84 -5.89
N ALA A 73 -19.21 -5.39 -6.86
CA ALA A 73 -18.80 -5.34 -8.26
C ALA A 73 -17.60 -4.41 -8.49
N PHE A 74 -17.57 -3.23 -7.84
CA PHE A 74 -16.45 -2.30 -7.90
C PHE A 74 -15.18 -2.89 -7.28
N THR A 75 -15.29 -3.54 -6.12
CA THR A 75 -14.17 -4.19 -5.43
C THR A 75 -13.61 -5.34 -6.26
N ALA A 76 -14.48 -6.19 -6.82
CA ALA A 76 -14.10 -7.24 -7.74
C ALA A 76 -13.37 -6.68 -8.97
N ALA A 77 -13.90 -5.60 -9.56
CA ALA A 77 -13.28 -4.93 -10.70
C ALA A 77 -11.90 -4.37 -10.36
N LEU A 78 -11.73 -3.74 -9.19
CA LEU A 78 -10.42 -3.23 -8.73
C LEU A 78 -9.41 -4.36 -8.53
N PHE A 79 -9.80 -5.45 -7.85
CA PHE A 79 -8.90 -6.58 -7.65
C PHE A 79 -8.50 -7.24 -8.98
N LEU A 80 -9.43 -7.43 -9.91
CA LEU A 80 -9.11 -7.96 -11.24
C LEU A 80 -8.25 -6.98 -12.05
N LEU A 81 -8.53 -5.68 -11.98
CA LEU A 81 -7.70 -4.65 -12.60
C LEU A 81 -6.28 -4.71 -12.05
N PHE A 82 -6.10 -4.80 -10.73
CA PHE A 82 -4.78 -4.92 -10.11
C PHE A 82 -4.06 -6.18 -10.51
N ALA A 83 -4.75 -7.32 -10.57
CA ALA A 83 -4.18 -8.55 -11.07
C ALA A 83 -3.60 -8.37 -12.48
N VAL A 84 -4.35 -7.75 -13.38
CA VAL A 84 -3.91 -7.48 -14.75
C VAL A 84 -2.78 -6.47 -14.80
N LEU A 85 -2.86 -5.37 -14.04
CA LEU A 85 -1.83 -4.34 -14.01
C LEU A 85 -0.51 -4.90 -13.46
N LEU A 86 -0.53 -5.62 -12.33
CA LEU A 86 0.66 -6.23 -11.74
C LEU A 86 1.26 -7.30 -12.67
N TRP A 87 0.43 -8.10 -13.32
CA TRP A 87 0.91 -9.08 -14.29
C TRP A 87 1.60 -8.43 -15.49
N ARG A 88 1.03 -7.33 -16.02
CA ARG A 88 1.58 -6.59 -17.16
C ARG A 88 2.79 -5.72 -16.81
N SER A 89 2.85 -5.22 -15.58
CA SER A 89 3.95 -4.39 -15.09
C SER A 89 5.11 -5.20 -14.51
N ALA A 90 5.05 -6.54 -14.56
CA ALA A 90 6.12 -7.40 -14.06
C ALA A 90 7.43 -7.15 -14.85
N PRO A 91 8.52 -6.72 -14.20
CA PRO A 91 9.77 -6.37 -14.89
C PRO A 91 10.45 -7.60 -15.52
N ASP A 92 11.07 -7.43 -16.69
CA ASP A 92 11.80 -8.51 -17.37
C ASP A 92 13.14 -8.84 -16.67
N GLN A 93 13.42 -10.14 -16.50
CA GLN A 93 14.63 -10.68 -15.84
C GLN A 93 15.95 -10.31 -16.54
N THR A 94 15.91 -9.84 -17.79
CA THR A 94 17.08 -9.58 -18.63
C THR A 94 17.63 -8.15 -18.52
N ASN A 95 16.92 -7.24 -17.86
CA ASN A 95 17.57 -6.06 -17.31
C ASN A 95 18.11 -6.46 -15.94
N HIS A 96 19.36 -6.95 -15.95
CA HIS A 96 20.26 -6.47 -14.90
C HIS A 96 19.94 -5.00 -14.72
N LEU A 97 19.63 -4.62 -13.49
CA LEU A 97 19.74 -3.25 -13.07
C LEU A 97 21.19 -2.85 -13.39
N LYS A 98 21.45 -2.45 -14.64
CA LYS A 98 22.14 -1.20 -14.87
C LYS A 98 21.32 -0.24 -14.03
N SER A 99 21.77 -0.09 -12.78
CA SER A 99 22.04 1.21 -12.26
C SER A 99 22.89 1.93 -13.32
N ASP A 100 22.26 2.32 -14.43
CA ASP A 100 22.46 3.67 -14.86
C ASP A 100 21.94 4.48 -13.68
N GLY A 101 22.85 5.13 -12.95
CA GLY A 101 22.54 6.23 -12.06
C GLY A 101 21.92 7.42 -12.81
N GLY A 102 20.98 7.12 -13.71
CA GLY A 102 20.03 7.95 -14.41
C GLY A 102 18.65 7.80 -13.79
N LEU A 103 18.59 7.54 -12.46
CA LEU A 103 17.76 8.43 -11.66
C LEU A 103 18.24 9.81 -12.05
N ALA A 104 17.47 10.41 -12.96
CA ALA A 104 17.40 11.83 -13.17
C ALA A 104 17.73 12.43 -11.82
N GLN A 105 18.76 13.26 -11.83
CA GLN A 105 18.91 14.31 -10.85
C GLN A 105 17.64 15.16 -10.94
N VAL A 106 16.50 14.61 -10.51
CA VAL A 106 15.49 15.39 -9.86
C VAL A 106 16.28 15.84 -8.64
N HIS A 107 16.87 17.01 -8.78
CA HIS A 107 16.96 17.94 -7.70
C HIS A 107 15.54 18.46 -7.52
N PRO A 108 14.63 17.79 -6.80
CA PRO A 108 13.68 18.62 -6.10
C PRO A 108 14.57 19.35 -5.11
N ASP A 109 14.71 20.67 -5.24
CA ASP A 109 15.01 21.46 -4.07
C ASP A 109 13.86 21.16 -3.10
N VAL A 110 14.06 20.15 -2.24
CA VAL A 110 13.12 19.74 -1.19
C VAL A 110 13.26 20.77 -0.09
N GLY A 111 12.91 22.00 -0.44
CA GLY A 111 12.96 23.17 0.40
C GLY A 111 11.57 23.76 0.46
N LEU A 112 11.17 24.19 1.65
CA LEU A 112 10.00 25.03 1.76
C LEU A 112 10.31 26.41 1.16
N PRO A 113 9.30 27.17 0.70
CA PRO A 113 9.52 28.57 0.37
C PRO A 113 10.23 29.28 1.54
N SER A 114 11.22 30.11 1.27
CA SER A 114 12.09 30.75 2.28
C SER A 114 11.31 31.50 3.37
N ALA A 115 10.13 32.03 3.04
CA ALA A 115 9.21 32.64 4.01
C ALA A 115 8.75 31.69 5.15
N VAL A 116 8.77 30.37 4.91
CA VAL A 116 8.40 29.31 5.86
C VAL A 116 9.63 28.57 6.37
N GLY A 117 10.59 28.25 5.48
CA GLY A 117 11.80 27.50 5.82
C GLY A 117 12.68 28.20 6.86
N ASP A 118 12.95 29.50 6.68
CA ASP A 118 13.88 30.28 7.53
C ASP A 118 13.42 30.40 9.01
N ARG A 119 12.19 29.99 9.32
CA ARG A 119 11.58 30.07 10.66
C ARG A 119 11.55 28.73 11.39
N LEU A 120 11.94 27.64 10.74
CA LEU A 120 11.87 26.29 11.28
C LEU A 120 13.26 25.75 11.63
N PRO A 121 13.40 24.90 12.65
CA PRO A 121 14.61 24.10 12.83
C PRO A 121 14.84 23.17 11.63
N ASP A 122 16.09 22.93 11.23
CA ASP A 122 16.48 22.15 10.05
C ASP A 122 15.76 20.79 9.91
N ARG A 123 15.56 20.08 11.04
CA ARG A 123 14.84 18.80 11.07
C ARG A 123 13.36 18.94 10.75
N ALA A 124 12.71 19.99 11.25
CA ALA A 124 11.29 20.25 11.01
C ALA A 124 11.05 20.74 9.58
N GLU A 125 11.96 21.56 9.06
CA GLU A 125 11.95 21.97 7.65
C GLU A 125 12.06 20.76 6.72
N SER A 126 13.07 19.91 6.94
CA SER A 126 13.29 18.68 6.17
C SER A 126 12.09 17.74 6.25
N PHE A 127 11.54 17.53 7.45
CA PHE A 127 10.34 16.71 7.65
C PHE A 127 9.16 17.24 6.83
N LEU A 128 8.86 18.54 6.93
CA LEU A 128 7.68 19.13 6.31
C LEU A 128 7.82 19.20 4.78
N ALA A 129 9.03 19.46 4.27
CA ALA A 129 9.31 19.45 2.85
C ALA A 129 9.16 18.03 2.24
N ILE A 130 9.70 17.01 2.93
CA ILE A 130 9.52 15.61 2.52
C ILE A 130 8.05 15.21 2.63
N PHE A 131 7.38 15.52 3.74
CA PHE A 131 5.95 15.24 3.93
C PHE A 131 5.11 15.83 2.80
N ALA A 132 5.34 17.10 2.44
CA ALA A 132 4.60 17.75 1.37
C ALA A 132 4.85 17.09 0.01
N MET A 133 6.11 16.77 -0.31
CA MET A 133 6.44 16.03 -1.53
C MET A 133 5.74 14.68 -1.58
N MET A 134 5.80 13.92 -0.48
CA MET A 134 5.18 12.61 -0.36
C MET A 134 3.66 12.72 -0.50
N ALA A 135 3.02 13.60 0.28
CA ALA A 135 1.59 13.81 0.26
C ALA A 135 1.08 14.20 -1.14
N VAL A 136 1.80 15.04 -1.89
CA VAL A 136 1.42 15.36 -3.28
C VAL A 136 1.74 14.20 -4.23
N GLY A 137 2.85 13.51 -3.99
CA GLY A 137 3.35 12.43 -4.84
C GLY A 137 2.55 11.13 -4.79
N GLU A 138 1.86 10.87 -3.68
CA GLU A 138 0.96 9.72 -3.46
C GLU A 138 -0.38 9.84 -4.19
N PHE A 139 -0.74 11.03 -4.67
CA PHE A 139 -2.07 11.25 -5.20
C PHE A 139 -2.35 10.36 -6.42
N GLY A 140 -3.37 9.51 -6.31
CA GLY A 140 -3.78 8.57 -7.34
C GLY A 140 -2.97 7.27 -7.39
N ASP A 141 -2.21 6.93 -6.35
CA ASP A 141 -1.44 5.69 -6.31
C ASP A 141 -2.31 4.42 -6.15
N LYS A 142 -1.74 3.28 -6.52
CA LYS A 142 -2.33 1.95 -6.43
C LYS A 142 -2.73 1.59 -4.99
N THR A 143 -1.94 2.03 -4.01
CA THR A 143 -2.23 1.84 -2.59
C THR A 143 -3.58 2.46 -2.21
N GLN A 144 -3.90 3.64 -2.73
CA GLN A 144 -5.16 4.33 -2.43
C GLN A 144 -6.40 3.53 -2.84
N LEU A 145 -6.37 2.90 -4.02
CA LEU A 145 -7.49 2.10 -4.51
C LEU A 145 -7.69 0.83 -3.66
N ILE A 146 -6.61 0.26 -3.10
CA ILE A 146 -6.68 -0.88 -2.18
C ILE A 146 -7.37 -0.45 -0.90
N THR A 147 -6.92 0.64 -0.28
CA THR A 147 -7.50 1.19 0.94
C THR A 147 -8.99 1.50 0.74
N ILE A 148 -9.34 2.18 -0.35
CA ILE A 148 -10.72 2.51 -0.70
C ILE A 148 -11.55 1.24 -0.90
N GLY A 149 -11.02 0.23 -1.59
CA GLY A 149 -11.69 -1.07 -1.79
C GLY A 149 -11.90 -1.81 -0.47
N LEU A 150 -10.91 -1.82 0.42
CA LEU A 150 -11.02 -2.42 1.75
C LEU A 150 -12.06 -1.68 2.60
N ALA A 151 -12.09 -0.35 2.57
CA ALA A 151 -13.07 0.45 3.29
C ALA A 151 -14.48 0.35 2.69
N ALA A 152 -14.61 0.19 1.37
CA ALA A 152 -15.87 -0.09 0.70
C ALA A 152 -16.44 -1.47 1.11
N LYS A 153 -15.56 -2.46 1.26
CA LYS A 153 -15.93 -3.84 1.67
C LYS A 153 -16.22 -3.96 3.16
N PHE A 154 -15.33 -3.47 4.01
CA PHE A 154 -15.38 -3.68 5.47
C PHE A 154 -15.92 -2.49 6.26
N GLY A 155 -16.24 -1.38 5.58
CA GLY A 155 -16.58 -0.10 6.21
C GLY A 155 -15.34 0.65 6.72
N ALA A 156 -15.54 1.87 7.23
CA ALA A 156 -14.47 2.63 7.87
C ALA A 156 -14.04 1.96 9.18
N SER A 157 -13.01 1.12 9.10
CA SER A 157 -12.44 0.42 10.24
C SER A 157 -11.01 0.89 10.51
N SER A 158 -10.72 1.18 11.79
CA SER A 158 -9.34 1.46 12.23
C SER A 158 -8.39 0.28 12.01
N ALA A 159 -8.92 -0.93 11.83
CA ALA A 159 -8.14 -2.11 11.51
C ALA A 159 -7.39 -1.96 10.17
N ILE A 160 -8.02 -1.33 9.17
CA ILE A 160 -7.41 -1.10 7.85
C ILE A 160 -6.18 -0.22 8.02
N TRP A 161 -6.36 0.92 8.71
CA TRP A 161 -5.27 1.86 9.00
C TRP A 161 -4.12 1.18 9.75
N VAL A 162 -4.41 0.42 10.80
CA VAL A 162 -3.35 -0.27 11.56
C VAL A 162 -2.64 -1.32 10.73
N GLY A 163 -3.37 -2.10 9.93
CA GLY A 163 -2.79 -3.11 9.06
C GLY A 163 -1.86 -2.51 8.01
N GLU A 164 -2.30 -1.46 7.31
CA GLU A 164 -1.51 -0.78 6.30
C GLU A 164 -0.27 -0.11 6.90
N MET A 165 -0.42 0.62 8.02
CA MET A 165 0.73 1.25 8.67
C MET A 165 1.73 0.22 9.21
N ALA A 166 1.26 -0.94 9.67
CA ALA A 166 2.12 -2.04 10.09
C ALA A 166 2.92 -2.66 8.93
N ALA A 167 2.49 -2.48 7.67
CA ALA A 167 3.28 -2.84 6.49
C ALA A 167 4.21 -1.70 6.05
N ILE A 168 3.66 -0.48 5.94
CA ILE A 168 4.37 0.69 5.39
C ILE A 168 5.57 1.08 6.24
N ILE A 169 5.43 1.19 7.56
CA ILE A 169 6.50 1.69 8.43
C ILE A 169 7.70 0.74 8.45
N PRO A 170 7.55 -0.58 8.70
CA PRO A 170 8.69 -1.48 8.72
C PRO A 170 9.38 -1.62 7.36
N VAL A 171 8.61 -1.65 6.26
CA VAL A 171 9.19 -1.69 4.91
C VAL A 171 9.96 -0.41 4.59
N SER A 172 9.38 0.74 4.93
CA SER A 172 10.03 2.05 4.73
C SER A 172 11.29 2.21 5.59
N LEU A 173 11.28 1.74 6.84
CA LEU A 173 12.48 1.67 7.69
C LEU A 173 13.54 0.74 7.08
N ALA A 174 13.14 -0.46 6.68
CA ALA A 174 14.05 -1.42 6.06
C ALA A 174 14.70 -0.81 4.81
N ASN A 175 13.90 -0.10 4.01
CA ASN A 175 14.36 0.57 2.81
C ASN A 175 15.23 1.81 3.10
N ALA A 176 14.91 2.61 4.12
CA ALA A 176 15.73 3.76 4.49
C ALA A 176 17.12 3.38 5.05
N TYR A 177 17.22 2.25 5.78
CA TYR A 177 18.47 1.82 6.42
C TYR A 177 19.29 0.78 5.63
N PHE A 178 18.64 -0.16 4.94
CA PHE A 178 19.33 -1.32 4.35
C PHE A 178 19.49 -1.23 2.82
N PHE A 179 18.82 -0.30 2.14
CA PHE A 179 18.74 -0.27 0.69
C PHE A 179 19.92 0.41 -0.02
N HIS A 180 21.12 0.27 0.54
CA HIS A 180 22.34 0.23 -0.26
C HIS A 180 22.80 -1.21 -0.59
N ARG A 181 22.22 -2.26 0.03
CA ARG A 181 22.77 -3.63 -0.02
C ARG A 181 21.78 -4.76 -0.32
N PHE A 182 20.47 -4.50 -0.30
CA PHE A 182 19.45 -5.56 -0.39
C PHE A 182 18.56 -5.53 -1.64
N ALA A 183 18.64 -4.46 -2.44
CA ALA A 183 17.88 -4.33 -3.69
C ALA A 183 18.09 -5.53 -4.64
N ASP A 184 19.26 -6.16 -4.60
CA ASP A 184 19.65 -7.24 -5.51
C ASP A 184 19.16 -8.64 -5.09
N ARG A 185 18.57 -8.80 -3.90
CA ARG A 185 18.20 -10.13 -3.35
C ARG A 185 16.72 -10.49 -3.52
N PHE A 186 15.87 -9.51 -3.77
CA PHE A 186 14.44 -9.71 -3.96
C PHE A 186 14.14 -9.65 -5.44
N ASP A 187 13.49 -10.69 -5.99
CA ASP A 187 13.09 -10.71 -7.40
C ASP A 187 11.77 -9.91 -7.52
N PRO A 188 11.80 -8.64 -7.98
CA PRO A 188 10.60 -7.82 -8.06
C PRO A 188 9.56 -8.41 -9.00
N ARG A 189 9.99 -9.26 -9.95
CA ARG A 189 9.10 -9.96 -10.87
C ARG A 189 8.29 -11.04 -10.15
N LYS A 190 8.93 -11.82 -9.26
CA LYS A 190 8.23 -12.84 -8.46
C LYS A 190 7.20 -12.21 -7.53
N ALA A 191 7.52 -11.06 -6.94
CA ALA A 191 6.59 -10.32 -6.10
C ALA A 191 5.38 -9.81 -6.88
N HIS A 192 5.61 -9.22 -8.07
CA HIS A 192 4.53 -8.80 -8.96
C HIS A 192 3.60 -9.96 -9.32
N TYR A 193 4.15 -11.12 -9.69
CA TYR A 193 3.32 -12.28 -10.02
C TYR A 193 2.60 -12.86 -8.80
N ALA A 194 3.24 -12.94 -7.64
CA ALA A 194 2.59 -13.41 -6.42
C ALA A 194 1.42 -12.49 -6.02
N ALA A 195 1.64 -11.18 -6.04
CA ALA A 195 0.59 -10.19 -5.80
C ALA A 195 -0.52 -10.30 -6.85
N ALA A 196 -0.17 -10.40 -8.15
CA ALA A 196 -1.16 -10.56 -9.22
C ALA A 196 -2.06 -11.79 -9.03
N VAL A 197 -1.50 -12.93 -8.61
CA VAL A 197 -2.27 -14.16 -8.31
C VAL A 197 -3.19 -13.95 -7.12
N LEU A 198 -2.72 -13.29 -6.06
CA LEU A 198 -3.53 -12.98 -4.88
C LEU A 198 -4.72 -12.08 -5.23
N PHE A 199 -4.47 -11.01 -5.99
CA PHE A 199 -5.50 -10.11 -6.49
C PHE A 199 -6.49 -10.81 -7.42
N ALA A 200 -6.00 -11.68 -8.31
CA ALA A 200 -6.86 -12.47 -9.19
C ALA A 200 -7.77 -13.41 -8.38
N PHE A 201 -7.23 -14.05 -7.35
CA PHE A 201 -7.99 -14.92 -6.46
C PHE A 201 -9.11 -14.15 -5.76
N PHE A 202 -8.82 -13.04 -5.09
CA PHE A 202 -9.85 -12.27 -4.38
C PHE A 202 -10.86 -11.61 -5.32
N GLY A 203 -10.42 -11.15 -6.50
CA GLY A 203 -11.31 -10.64 -7.54
C GLY A 203 -12.28 -11.72 -8.03
N ALA A 204 -11.76 -12.91 -8.37
CA ALA A 204 -12.57 -14.03 -8.83
C ALA A 204 -13.51 -14.58 -7.74
N ASP A 205 -13.04 -14.70 -6.50
CA ASP A 205 -13.85 -15.12 -5.35
C ASP A 205 -15.02 -14.16 -5.10
N THR A 206 -14.78 -12.85 -5.22
CA THR A 206 -15.83 -11.83 -5.07
C THR A 206 -16.85 -11.93 -6.22
N VAL A 207 -16.41 -12.12 -7.48
CA VAL A 207 -17.35 -12.36 -8.60
C VAL A 207 -18.16 -13.63 -8.39
N LEU A 208 -17.54 -14.71 -7.93
CA LEU A 208 -18.22 -15.96 -7.63
C LEU A 208 -19.29 -15.75 -6.55
N ALA A 209 -18.96 -15.02 -5.48
CA ALA A 209 -19.90 -14.68 -4.41
C ALA A 209 -21.10 -13.89 -4.95
N ILE A 210 -20.88 -12.86 -5.78
CA ILE A 210 -21.96 -12.07 -6.39
C ILE A 210 -22.90 -12.94 -7.25
N VAL A 211 -22.35 -13.86 -8.03
CA VAL A 211 -23.12 -14.64 -9.02
C VAL A 211 -23.82 -15.85 -8.40
N THR A 212 -23.18 -16.47 -7.40
CA THR A 212 -23.59 -17.79 -6.89
C THR A 212 -23.93 -17.81 -5.41
N ASP A 213 -23.74 -16.70 -4.70
CA ASP A 213 -23.85 -16.59 -3.24
C ASP A 213 -22.88 -17.53 -2.49
N VAL A 214 -21.74 -17.84 -3.13
CA VAL A 214 -20.70 -18.73 -2.61
C VAL A 214 -19.33 -18.06 -2.67
N SER A 215 -18.69 -17.90 -1.51
CA SER A 215 -17.26 -17.55 -1.41
C SER A 215 -16.43 -18.78 -1.00
N VAL A 216 -15.36 -19.05 -1.74
CA VAL A 216 -14.36 -20.07 -1.42
C VAL A 216 -13.54 -19.62 -0.21
N TRP A 217 -13.16 -18.34 -0.17
CA TRP A 217 -12.40 -17.78 0.94
C TRP A 217 -13.15 -17.90 2.27
N GLU A 218 -14.43 -17.51 2.31
CA GLU A 218 -15.26 -17.61 3.52
C GLU A 218 -15.40 -19.06 4.00
N ARG A 219 -15.51 -20.02 3.08
CA ARG A 219 -15.56 -21.45 3.43
C ARG A 219 -14.26 -21.93 4.06
N ILE A 220 -13.11 -21.50 3.52
CA ILE A 220 -11.79 -21.85 4.06
C ILE A 220 -11.66 -21.28 5.49
N VAL A 221 -11.94 -19.99 5.66
CA VAL A 221 -11.86 -19.32 6.97
C VAL A 221 -12.84 -19.95 7.97
N GLY A 222 -14.06 -20.26 7.53
CA GLY A 222 -15.06 -20.94 8.35
C GLY A 222 -14.62 -22.32 8.80
N ALA A 223 -14.02 -23.11 7.91
CA ALA A 223 -13.50 -24.44 8.23
C ALA A 223 -12.33 -24.38 9.22
N ILE A 224 -11.39 -23.44 9.03
CA ILE A 224 -10.26 -23.23 9.94
C ILE A 224 -10.77 -22.79 11.31
N SER A 225 -11.69 -21.82 11.36
CA SER A 225 -12.25 -21.31 12.60
C SER A 225 -12.98 -22.42 13.38
N ALA A 226 -13.78 -23.24 12.70
CA ALA A 226 -14.44 -24.39 13.31
C ALA A 226 -13.45 -25.42 13.84
N ALA A 227 -12.36 -25.71 13.10
CA ALA A 227 -11.33 -26.62 13.55
C ALA A 227 -10.64 -26.10 14.82
N ILE A 228 -10.27 -24.82 14.87
CA ILE A 228 -9.65 -24.21 16.05
C ILE A 228 -10.57 -24.27 17.26
N LEU A 229 -11.85 -23.90 17.09
CA LEU A 229 -12.84 -23.94 18.17
C LEU A 229 -13.12 -25.36 18.68
N ALA A 230 -12.95 -26.39 17.85
CA ALA A 230 -13.09 -27.77 18.27
C ALA A 230 -11.94 -28.26 19.18
N PHE A 231 -10.83 -27.52 19.24
CA PHE A 231 -9.67 -27.81 20.09
C PHE A 231 -9.57 -26.92 21.34
N LEU A 232 -10.51 -25.98 21.54
CA LEU A 232 -10.61 -25.11 22.72
C LEU A 232 -11.73 -25.61 23.65
#